data_AF-A0A1U7I9E4-F1
#
_entry.id   AF-A0A1U7I9E4-F1
#
_cell.length_a   1.000
_cell.length_b   1.000
_cell.length_c   1.000
_cell.angle_alpha   90.00
_cell.angle_beta   90.00
_cell.angle_gamma   90.00
#
_symmetry.space_group_name_H-M   'P 1'
#
loop_
_entity.id
_entity.type
_entity.pdbx_description
1 polymer ?
#
loop_
_entity_poly.entity_id
_entity_poly.type
_entity_poly.pdbx_seq_one_letter_code
_entity_poly.pdbx_strand_id
1 'polypeptide(L)'
;MEFSYRGVKYEKDLPSIEMTESEIGGMYRGQAWSYRYPRHIPVPHVTPHLKYRGVNYCANPRATAEACYAAPSADRIDSPVGSDSAKCPEFAQQLEETHYQNICRRLEHRLQVARKNGDRNLVEMLEAERELIGDYC
;
A
#
# COMPACT_ATOMS: atom_id res chain seq x y z
N MET A 1 -1.22 7.98 44.03
CA MET A 1 -1.91 6.75 43.59
C MET A 1 -0.91 6.00 42.71
N GLU A 2 -0.42 4.84 43.15
CA GLU A 2 0.50 4.02 42.34
C GLU A 2 -0.29 3.27 41.26
N PHE A 3 0.21 3.26 40.02
CA PHE A 3 -0.41 2.53 38.91
C PHE A 3 0.22 1.15 38.76
N SER A 4 -0.61 0.11 38.67
CA SER A 4 -0.18 -1.27 38.44
C SER A 4 -0.98 -1.91 37.32
N TYR A 5 -0.30 -2.53 36.35
CA TYR A 5 -0.94 -3.33 35.30
C TYR A 5 -0.35 -4.74 35.32
N ARG A 6 -1.20 -5.76 35.42
CA ARG A 6 -0.82 -7.18 35.52
C ARG A 6 0.26 -7.48 36.57
N GLY A 7 0.15 -6.85 37.74
CA GLY A 7 1.08 -7.05 38.86
C GLY A 7 2.42 -6.33 38.71
N VAL A 8 2.68 -5.65 37.59
CA VAL A 8 3.85 -4.81 37.41
C VAL A 8 3.50 -3.37 37.75
N LYS A 9 4.24 -2.79 38.69
CA LYS A 9 4.14 -1.36 39.01
C LYS A 9 4.79 -0.56 37.90
N TYR A 10 4.15 0.51 37.47
CA TYR A 10 4.75 1.45 36.54
C TYR A 10 4.54 2.88 37.01
N GLU A 11 5.59 3.67 36.82
CA GLU A 11 5.53 5.11 37.01
C GLU A 11 4.95 5.75 35.75
N LYS A 12 4.08 6.73 35.94
CA LYS A 12 3.35 7.34 34.83
C LYS A 12 4.09 8.59 34.38
N ASP A 13 5.12 8.39 33.56
CA ASP A 13 5.86 9.47 32.92
C ASP A 13 5.07 10.01 31.74
N LEU A 14 4.01 10.77 32.02
CA LEU A 14 3.28 11.48 30.97
C LEU A 14 4.08 12.73 30.60
N PRO A 15 4.52 12.88 29.34
CA PRO A 15 5.10 14.12 28.90
C PRO A 15 4.05 15.23 29.00
N SER A 16 4.42 16.36 29.59
CA SER A 16 3.60 17.57 29.59
C SER A 16 3.50 18.08 28.15
N ILE A 17 2.36 17.87 27.49
CA ILE A 17 2.14 18.26 26.10
C ILE A 17 1.63 19.69 26.06
N GLU A 18 2.37 20.58 25.41
CA GLU A 18 1.91 21.94 25.15
C GLU A 18 0.71 21.93 24.18
N MET A 19 -0.39 22.52 24.62
CA MET A 19 -1.61 22.65 23.84
C MET A 19 -1.66 24.04 23.22
N THR A 20 -1.91 24.13 21.92
CA THR A 20 -2.20 25.41 21.27
C THR A 20 -3.70 25.65 21.27
N GLU A 21 -4.14 26.78 21.82
CA GLU A 21 -5.51 27.25 21.64
C GLU A 21 -5.69 27.67 20.18
N SER A 22 -6.68 27.10 19.50
CA SER A 22 -6.97 27.53 18.13
C SER A 22 -7.76 28.84 18.15
N GLU A 23 -7.48 29.72 17.19
CA GLU A 23 -8.24 30.96 16.96
C GLU A 23 -9.73 30.68 16.61
N ILE A 24 -10.03 29.44 16.20
CA ILE A 24 -11.37 28.98 15.86
C ILE A 24 -12.11 28.59 17.16
N GLY A 25 -13.10 29.41 17.52
CA GLY A 25 -14.04 29.16 18.61
C GLY A 25 -15.43 29.68 18.28
N GLY A 26 -16.44 29.25 19.03
CA GLY A 26 -17.82 29.69 18.82
C GLY A 26 -18.77 29.27 19.95
N MET A 27 -20.07 29.52 19.77
CA MET A 27 -21.10 29.07 20.70
C MET A 27 -21.88 27.89 20.09
N TYR A 28 -21.80 26.72 20.70
CA TYR A 28 -22.63 25.56 20.33
C TYR A 28 -23.71 25.34 21.38
N ARG A 29 -24.98 25.46 20.98
CA ARG A 29 -26.16 25.31 21.87
C ARG A 29 -26.09 26.17 23.14
N GLY A 30 -25.60 27.41 23.00
CA GLY A 30 -25.47 28.35 24.10
C GLY A 30 -24.23 28.16 24.98
N GLN A 31 -23.39 27.17 24.69
CA GLN A 31 -22.13 26.95 25.41
C GLN A 31 -20.92 27.29 24.54
N ALA A 32 -19.95 27.97 25.13
CA ALA A 32 -18.69 28.28 24.45
C ALA A 32 -17.95 26.98 24.13
N TRP A 33 -17.66 26.79 22.84
CA TRP A 33 -16.87 25.69 22.32
C TRP A 33 -15.58 26.24 21.72
N SER A 34 -14.45 25.76 22.22
CA SER A 34 -13.12 26.06 21.72
C SER A 34 -12.42 24.76 21.33
N TYR A 35 -11.84 24.71 20.14
CA TYR A 35 -10.99 23.61 19.75
C TYR A 35 -9.58 23.80 20.32
N ARG A 36 -9.01 22.73 20.90
CA ARG A 36 -7.62 22.71 21.38
C ARG A 36 -6.92 21.55 20.71
N TYR A 37 -5.83 21.83 20.03
CA TYR A 37 -5.06 20.82 19.33
C TYR A 37 -3.66 20.75 19.95
N PRO A 38 -3.15 19.53 20.25
CA PRO A 38 -1.75 19.34 20.63
C PRO A 38 -0.84 19.91 19.54
N ARG A 39 0.19 20.66 19.93
CA ARG A 39 1.11 21.23 18.94
C ARG A 39 1.86 20.08 18.25
N HIS A 40 1.52 19.79 16.99
CA HIS A 40 2.22 18.75 16.24
C HIS A 40 3.67 19.20 16.03
N ILE A 41 4.59 18.53 16.70
CA ILE A 41 5.98 18.48 16.26
C ILE A 41 5.97 17.38 15.19
N PRO A 42 6.26 17.67 13.91
CA PRO A 42 6.43 16.61 12.93
C PRO A 42 7.59 15.76 13.40
N VAL A 43 7.28 14.60 14.00
CA VAL A 43 8.26 13.56 14.27
C VAL A 43 8.47 12.89 12.91
N PRO A 44 9.63 13.06 12.26
CA PRO A 44 9.90 12.35 11.03
C PRO A 44 9.82 10.86 11.34
N HIS A 45 8.85 10.18 10.75
CA HIS A 45 8.82 8.72 10.78
C HIS A 45 10.13 8.23 10.14
N VAL A 46 10.83 7.33 10.83
CA VAL A 46 12.00 6.66 10.27
C VAL A 46 11.54 5.99 8.99
N THR A 47 12.05 6.45 7.84
CA THR A 47 11.73 5.86 6.55
C THR A 47 12.37 4.49 6.50
N PRO A 48 11.60 3.38 6.55
CA PRO A 48 12.18 2.07 6.34
C PRO A 48 12.83 2.04 4.95
N HIS A 49 14.03 1.47 4.84
CA HIS A 49 14.73 1.29 3.56
C HIS A 49 14.03 0.23 2.70
N LEU A 50 12.82 0.55 2.25
CA LEU A 50 12.01 -0.31 1.41
C LEU A 50 12.57 -0.26 -0.02
N LYS A 51 12.59 -1.42 -0.68
CA LYS A 51 12.95 -1.53 -2.09
C LYS A 51 11.79 -2.15 -2.85
N TYR A 52 11.38 -1.54 -3.95
CA TYR A 52 10.42 -2.11 -4.90
C TYR A 52 11.14 -2.37 -6.21
N ARG A 53 11.17 -3.63 -6.66
CA ARG A 53 11.86 -4.06 -7.91
C ARG A 53 13.30 -3.55 -8.02
N GLY A 54 14.05 -3.58 -6.92
CA GLY A 54 15.45 -3.13 -6.86
C GLY A 54 15.65 -1.61 -6.74
N VAL A 55 14.59 -0.81 -6.81
CA VAL A 55 14.64 0.65 -6.65
C VAL A 55 14.29 1.03 -5.21
N ASN A 56 15.05 1.95 -4.61
CA ASN A 56 14.78 2.44 -3.25
C ASN A 56 13.48 3.25 -3.22
N TYR A 57 12.63 2.96 -2.25
CA TYR A 57 11.39 3.67 -2.00
C TYR A 57 11.63 4.72 -0.91
N CYS A 58 11.59 6.01 -1.27
CA CYS A 58 11.59 7.08 -0.27
C CYS A 58 10.16 7.59 -0.07
N ALA A 59 9.60 7.34 1.11
CA ALA A 59 8.27 7.83 1.47
C ALA A 59 8.23 9.32 1.83
N ASN A 60 9.32 10.07 1.65
CA ASN A 60 9.42 11.45 2.11
C ASN A 60 8.94 12.42 0.99
N PRO A 61 7.83 13.15 1.17
CA PRO A 61 7.21 13.97 0.11
C PRO A 61 8.03 15.20 -0.30
N ARG A 62 9.12 15.52 0.42
CA ARG A 62 10.09 16.58 0.06
C ARG A 62 11.31 16.06 -0.72
N ALA A 63 11.47 14.75 -0.84
CA ALA A 63 12.58 14.18 -1.59
C ALA A 63 12.25 14.24 -3.09
N THR A 64 13.07 14.97 -3.86
CA THR A 64 13.09 14.86 -5.31
C THR A 64 13.48 13.43 -5.70
N ALA A 65 13.02 12.94 -6.86
CA ALA A 65 13.33 11.58 -7.33
C ALA A 65 14.85 11.30 -7.32
N GLU A 66 15.66 12.33 -7.60
CA GLU A 66 17.12 12.32 -7.55
C GLU A 66 17.69 11.93 -6.18
N ALA A 67 17.05 12.34 -5.08
CA ALA A 67 17.48 11.99 -3.73
C ALA A 67 17.28 10.49 -3.42
N CYS A 68 16.36 9.81 -4.10
CA CYS A 68 16.16 8.36 -3.98
C CYS A 68 17.21 7.53 -4.71
N TYR A 69 17.82 8.08 -5.76
CA TYR A 69 18.90 7.45 -6.51
C TYR A 69 20.29 7.75 -5.94
N ALA A 70 20.44 8.88 -5.22
CA ALA A 70 21.73 9.32 -4.67
C ALA A 70 22.06 8.79 -3.27
N ALA A 71 21.14 8.07 -2.61
CA ALA A 71 21.43 7.47 -1.31
C ALA A 71 22.56 6.43 -1.46
N PRO A 72 23.69 6.56 -0.71
CA PRO A 72 24.74 5.56 -0.76
C PRO A 72 24.11 4.23 -0.39
N SER A 73 24.25 3.23 -1.28
CA SER A 73 23.86 1.87 -1.01
C SER A 73 24.67 1.39 0.19
N ALA A 74 24.08 1.53 1.39
CA ALA A 74 24.65 0.98 2.61
C ALA A 74 24.98 -0.49 2.34
N ASP A 75 26.19 -0.86 2.73
CA ASP A 75 26.88 -2.09 2.41
C ASP A 75 25.96 -3.31 2.43
N ARG A 76 26.23 -4.21 1.48
CA ARG A 76 25.67 -5.55 1.44
C ARG A 76 25.89 -6.22 2.79
N ILE A 77 24.88 -6.17 3.66
CA ILE A 77 24.73 -7.18 4.68
C ILE A 77 24.26 -8.41 3.92
N ASP A 78 25.21 -9.27 3.59
CA ASP A 78 24.95 -10.65 3.15
C ASP A 78 24.28 -11.38 4.32
N SER A 79 22.99 -11.10 4.51
CA SER A 79 22.12 -11.94 5.31
C SER A 79 21.94 -13.22 4.51
N PRO A 80 22.21 -14.41 5.07
CA PRO A 80 21.81 -15.66 4.46
C PRO A 80 20.30 -15.74 4.61
N VAL A 81 19.58 -15.05 3.71
CA VAL A 81 18.18 -15.32 3.48
C VAL A 81 18.17 -16.69 2.84
N GLY A 82 17.94 -17.71 3.67
CA GLY A 82 17.59 -19.04 3.21
C GLY A 82 16.42 -18.91 2.26
N SER A 83 16.72 -18.89 0.95
CA SER A 83 15.71 -19.05 -0.08
C SER A 83 15.39 -20.55 -0.15
N ASP A 84 14.75 -21.07 0.90
CA ASP A 84 14.06 -22.37 0.85
C ASP A 84 12.79 -22.28 -0.02
N SER A 85 12.62 -21.18 -0.75
CA SER A 85 11.62 -20.99 -1.79
C SER A 85 12.14 -21.51 -3.15
N ALA A 86 12.74 -22.70 -3.17
CA ALA A 86 12.60 -23.59 -4.32
C ALA A 86 11.14 -24.10 -4.33
N LYS A 87 10.20 -23.16 -4.52
CA LYS A 87 8.77 -23.43 -4.50
C LYS A 87 8.45 -24.30 -5.72
N CYS A 88 7.81 -25.41 -5.42
CA CYS A 88 7.47 -26.50 -6.34
C CYS A 88 7.08 -25.97 -7.74
N PRO A 89 7.78 -26.36 -8.82
CA PRO A 89 7.47 -25.91 -10.18
C PRO A 89 6.02 -26.24 -10.57
N GLU A 90 5.44 -27.29 -9.99
CA GLU A 90 4.04 -27.67 -10.17
C GLU A 90 3.06 -26.59 -9.69
N PHE A 91 3.33 -25.91 -8.58
CA PHE A 91 2.45 -24.86 -8.07
C PHE A 91 2.48 -23.62 -8.98
N ALA A 92 3.65 -23.30 -9.53
CA ALA A 92 3.78 -22.20 -10.48
C ALA A 92 3.01 -22.49 -11.77
N GLN A 93 3.09 -23.72 -12.29
CA GLN A 93 2.31 -24.17 -13.44
C GLN A 93 0.80 -24.13 -13.18
N GLN A 94 0.35 -24.63 -12.03
CA GLN A 94 -1.07 -24.60 -11.64
C GLN A 94 -1.60 -23.16 -11.52
N LEU A 95 -0.81 -22.25 -10.95
CA LEU A 95 -1.17 -20.84 -10.83
C LEU A 95 -1.29 -20.19 -12.22
N GLU A 96 -0.34 -20.46 -13.09
CA GLU A 96 -0.32 -19.96 -14.47
C GLU A 96 -1.54 -20.47 -15.26
N GLU A 97 -1.84 -21.78 -15.18
CA GLU A 97 -3.02 -22.38 -15.81
C GLU A 97 -4.32 -21.73 -15.30
N THR A 98 -4.45 -21.57 -13.99
CA THR A 98 -5.63 -20.93 -13.37
C THR A 98 -5.76 -19.47 -13.81
N HIS A 99 -4.65 -18.76 -13.98
CA HIS A 99 -4.64 -17.38 -14.44
C HIS A 99 -5.17 -17.26 -15.88
N TYR A 100 -4.68 -18.09 -16.80
CA TYR A 100 -5.15 -18.10 -18.19
C TYR A 100 -6.64 -18.47 -18.27
N GLN A 101 -7.07 -19.52 -17.57
CA GLN A 101 -8.50 -19.90 -17.53
C GLN A 101 -9.42 -18.74 -17.11
N ASN A 102 -8.99 -17.95 -16.12
CA ASN A 102 -9.73 -16.78 -15.66
C ASN A 102 -9.76 -15.66 -16.71
N ILE A 103 -8.65 -15.43 -17.41
CA ILE A 103 -8.58 -14.46 -18.51
C ILE A 103 -9.52 -14.87 -19.65
N CYS A 104 -9.46 -16.12 -20.11
CA CYS A 104 -10.30 -16.63 -21.20
C CYS A 104 -11.79 -16.54 -20.84
N ARG A 105 -12.18 -17.01 -19.65
CA ARG A 105 -13.57 -16.93 -19.17
C ARG A 105 -14.09 -15.49 -19.12
N ARG A 106 -13.24 -14.56 -18.67
CA ARG A 106 -13.61 -13.14 -18.58
C ARG A 106 -13.75 -12.51 -19.97
N LEU A 107 -12.88 -12.86 -20.92
CA LEU A 107 -12.96 -12.40 -22.31
C LEU A 107 -14.22 -12.90 -23.01
N GLU A 108 -14.53 -14.20 -22.89
CA GLU A 108 -15.76 -14.79 -23.44
C GLU A 108 -17.01 -14.10 -22.92
N HIS A 109 -17.09 -13.87 -21.61
CA HIS A 109 -18.22 -13.17 -21.02
C HIS A 109 -18.34 -11.73 -21.55
N ARG A 110 -17.22 -11.00 -21.66
CA ARG A 110 -17.21 -9.64 -22.23
C ARG A 110 -17.65 -9.63 -23.70
N LEU A 111 -17.23 -10.61 -24.49
CA LEU A 111 -17.68 -10.79 -25.87
C LEU A 111 -19.19 -11.06 -25.95
N GLN A 112 -19.72 -11.94 -25.09
CA GLN A 112 -21.16 -12.22 -25.05
C GLN A 112 -21.98 -10.98 -24.68
N VAL A 113 -21.52 -10.20 -23.69
CA VAL A 113 -22.18 -8.94 -23.30
C VAL A 113 -22.12 -7.92 -24.43
N ALA A 114 -20.95 -7.71 -25.05
CA ALA A 114 -20.79 -6.78 -26.16
C ALA A 114 -21.69 -7.16 -27.36
N ARG A 115 -21.77 -8.47 -27.68
CA ARG A 115 -22.67 -8.99 -28.74
C ARG A 115 -24.15 -8.76 -28.41
N LYS A 116 -24.56 -8.95 -27.15
CA LYS A 116 -25.94 -8.66 -26.70
C LYS A 116 -26.27 -7.17 -26.78
N ASN A 117 -25.31 -6.31 -26.46
CA ASN A 117 -25.48 -4.86 -26.51
C ASN A 117 -25.40 -4.30 -27.95
N GLY A 118 -24.80 -5.05 -28.88
CA GLY A 118 -24.64 -4.63 -30.28
C GLY A 118 -23.42 -3.73 -30.53
N ASP A 119 -22.48 -3.67 -29.59
CA ASP A 119 -21.29 -2.80 -29.65
C ASP A 119 -20.21 -3.37 -30.57
N ARG A 120 -20.35 -3.13 -31.88
CA ARG A 120 -19.45 -3.69 -32.92
C ARG A 120 -17.97 -3.37 -32.69
N ASN A 121 -17.64 -2.12 -32.37
CA ASN A 121 -16.26 -1.71 -32.09
C ASN A 121 -15.65 -2.48 -30.91
N LEU A 122 -16.45 -2.73 -29.87
CA LEU A 122 -15.99 -3.47 -28.70
C LEU A 122 -15.78 -4.95 -29.02
N VAL A 123 -16.65 -5.54 -29.85
CA VAL A 123 -16.48 -6.92 -30.31
C VAL A 123 -15.18 -7.07 -31.11
N GLU A 124 -14.91 -6.17 -32.06
CA GLU A 124 -13.67 -6.22 -32.86
C GLU A 124 -12.40 -6.13 -31.99
N MET A 125 -12.37 -5.21 -31.02
CA MET A 125 -11.24 -5.08 -30.09
C MET A 125 -11.03 -6.34 -29.24
N LEU A 126 -12.12 -6.95 -28.77
CA LEU A 126 -12.06 -8.16 -27.94
C LEU A 126 -11.68 -9.40 -28.75
N GLU A 127 -12.06 -9.47 -30.02
CA GLU A 127 -11.64 -10.53 -30.94
C GLU A 127 -10.14 -10.41 -31.25
N ALA A 128 -9.62 -9.20 -31.43
CA ALA A 128 -8.17 -8.97 -31.55
C ALA A 128 -7.40 -9.32 -30.26
N GLU A 129 -7.94 -8.96 -29.08
CA GLU A 129 -7.37 -9.36 -27.78
C GLU A 129 -7.35 -10.89 -27.64
N ARG A 130 -8.41 -11.57 -28.11
CA ARG A 130 -8.49 -13.03 -28.12
C ARG A 130 -7.45 -13.67 -29.05
N GLU A 131 -7.23 -13.11 -30.25
CA GLU A 131 -6.21 -13.62 -31.17
C GLU A 131 -4.80 -13.49 -30.58
N LEU A 132 -4.51 -12.37 -29.91
CA LEU A 132 -3.21 -12.14 -29.26
C LEU A 132 -2.95 -13.12 -28.10
N ILE A 133 -3.99 -13.45 -27.35
CA ILE A 133 -3.91 -14.37 -26.20
C ILE A 133 -4.14 -15.82 -26.63
N GLY A 134 -4.55 -16.07 -27.87
CA GLY A 134 -5.04 -17.36 -28.37
C GLY A 134 -4.07 -18.54 -28.23
N ASP A 135 -2.77 -18.27 -28.11
CA ASP A 135 -1.77 -19.29 -27.79
C ASP A 135 -1.97 -19.92 -26.39
N TYR A 136 -2.79 -19.30 -25.54
CA TYR A 136 -3.05 -19.68 -24.15
C TYR A 136 -4.54 -19.96 -23.80
N CYS A 137 -5.51 -19.84 -24.74
CA CYS A 137 -6.96 -19.94 -24.46
C CYS A 137 -7.74 -21.13 -25.08
#